data_AF-A0A9E0NS85-F1
#
_entry.id   AF-A0A9E0NS85-F1
#
_cell.length_a   1.000
_cell.length_b   1.000
_cell.length_c   1.000
_cell.angle_alpha   90.00
_cell.angle_beta   90.00
_cell.angle_gamma   90.00
#
_symmetry.space_group_name_H-M   'P 1'
#
loop_
_entity.id
_entity.type
_entity.pdbx_description
1 polymer ?
#
loop_
_entity_poly.entity_id
_entity_poly.type
_entity_poly.pdbx_seq_one_letter_code
_entity_poly.pdbx_strand_id
1 'polypeptide(L)'
;MGQIIYTPYDAERAGVLSVSPVEFKLLFTADERVAINEVRASDPVIEDFFSIVEDPRLTFVNLELESTREALGYLVSKSLVSAERSIEILAGVIK
;
A
#
# COMPACT_ATOMS: atom_id res chain seq x y z
N MET A 1 36.04 2.14 -2.22
CA MET A 1 34.90 3.04 -1.95
C MET A 1 34.04 3.07 -3.20
N GLY A 2 33.07 2.16 -3.29
CA GLY A 2 32.18 2.08 -4.45
C GLY A 2 31.04 3.06 -4.29
N GLN A 3 30.98 4.06 -5.17
CA GLN A 3 29.86 4.97 -5.30
C GLN A 3 28.64 4.16 -5.75
N ILE A 4 27.60 4.08 -4.91
CA ILE A 4 26.30 3.58 -5.35
C ILE A 4 25.71 4.68 -6.22
N ILE A 5 25.78 4.48 -7.53
CA ILE A 5 25.12 5.30 -8.53
C ILE A 5 23.64 4.92 -8.48
N TYR A 6 22.82 5.73 -7.81
CA TYR A 6 21.38 5.70 -8.04
C TYR A 6 21.16 6.32 -9.42
N THR A 7 21.10 5.48 -10.45
CA THR A 7 20.64 5.88 -11.78
C THR A 7 19.17 6.30 -11.69
N PRO A 8 18.73 7.37 -12.36
CA PRO A 8 17.32 7.79 -12.42
C PRO A 8 16.50 6.83 -13.31
N TYR A 9 16.50 5.54 -12.98
CA TYR A 9 15.60 4.57 -13.57
C TYR A 9 14.22 4.78 -12.93
N ASP A 10 13.18 4.92 -13.75
CA ASP A 10 11.74 4.86 -13.42
C ASP A 10 10.92 6.16 -13.24
N ALA A 11 11.48 7.36 -13.36
CA ALA A 11 10.64 8.57 -13.49
C ALA A 11 10.01 8.73 -14.90
N GLU A 12 10.58 8.07 -15.92
CA GLU A 12 10.06 8.05 -17.30
C GLU A 12 9.08 6.90 -17.59
N ARG A 13 8.74 6.06 -16.61
CA ARG A 13 7.61 5.12 -16.73
C ARG A 13 6.31 5.79 -16.29
N ALA A 14 5.89 6.79 -17.06
CA ALA A 14 4.56 7.35 -16.98
C ALA A 14 3.52 6.24 -17.24
N GLY A 15 2.99 5.64 -16.18
CA GLY A 15 1.98 4.58 -16.26
C GLY A 15 2.06 3.50 -15.20
N VAL A 16 2.90 3.62 -14.17
CA VAL A 16 2.85 2.75 -12.99
C VAL A 16 2.91 3.60 -11.73
N LEU A 17 1.78 3.74 -11.02
CA LEU A 17 1.74 4.39 -9.71
C LEU A 17 2.40 3.47 -8.66
N SER A 18 3.71 3.64 -8.46
CA SER A 18 4.48 2.92 -7.44
C SER A 18 4.86 3.86 -6.31
N VAL A 19 4.68 3.41 -5.08
CA VAL A 19 5.03 4.13 -3.85
C VAL A 19 5.92 3.25 -2.98
N SER A 20 6.74 3.82 -2.11
CA SER A 20 7.43 3.02 -1.09
C SER A 20 6.42 2.38 -0.13
N PRO A 21 6.78 1.30 0.59
CA PRO A 21 5.87 0.70 1.57
C PRO A 21 5.42 1.65 2.68
N VAL A 22 6.30 2.59 3.07
CA VAL A 22 5.96 3.63 4.05
C VAL A 22 4.97 4.63 3.46
N GLU A 23 5.21 5.12 2.24
CA GLU A 23 4.28 6.02 1.55
C GLU A 23 2.91 5.37 1.33
N PHE A 24 2.87 4.08 0.97
CA PHE A 24 1.63 3.31 0.87
C PHE A 24 0.83 3.36 2.18
N LYS A 25 1.47 3.07 3.32
CA LYS A 25 0.83 3.15 4.64
C LYS A 25 0.36 4.56 5.00
N LEU A 26 1.03 5.58 4.48
CA LEU A 26 0.68 6.99 4.70
C LEU A 26 -0.50 7.46 3.83
N LEU A 27 -0.93 6.70 2.82
CA LEU A 27 -2.18 6.97 2.08
C LEU A 27 -3.44 6.73 2.93
N PHE A 28 -3.31 5.90 3.97
CA PHE A 28 -4.34 5.67 4.97
C PHE A 28 -4.30 6.78 6.03
N THR A 29 -5.46 7.10 6.60
CA THR A 29 -5.56 7.95 7.78
C THR A 29 -5.03 7.22 9.02
N ALA A 30 -4.78 7.96 10.10
CA ALA A 30 -4.38 7.35 11.37
C ALA A 30 -5.45 6.37 11.90
N ASP A 31 -6.72 6.74 11.82
CA ASP A 31 -7.84 5.92 12.29
C ASP A 31 -7.99 4.64 11.47
N GLU A 32 -7.89 4.73 10.14
CA GLU A 32 -7.88 3.57 9.23
C GLU A 32 -6.75 2.59 9.60
N ARG A 33 -5.52 3.09 9.83
CA ARG A 33 -4.39 2.25 10.24
C ARG A 33 -4.61 1.58 11.60
N VAL A 34 -5.17 2.29 12.57
CA VAL A 34 -5.47 1.72 13.90
C VAL A 34 -6.52 0.62 13.78
N ALA A 35 -7.63 0.89 13.09
CA ALA A 35 -8.71 -0.09 12.90
C ALA A 35 -8.21 -1.35 12.18
N ILE A 36 -7.37 -1.20 11.14
CA ILE A 36 -6.73 -2.33 10.44
C ILE A 36 -5.87 -3.14 11.41
N ASN A 37 -5.01 -2.49 12.20
CA ASN A 37 -4.12 -3.17 13.14
C ASN A 37 -4.88 -3.91 14.25
N GLU A 38 -6.02 -3.39 14.71
CA GLU A 38 -6.86 -4.05 15.73
C GLU A 38 -7.39 -5.41 15.25
N VAL A 39 -7.81 -5.49 13.98
CA VAL A 39 -8.38 -6.73 13.42
C VAL A 39 -7.32 -7.66 12.83
N ARG A 40 -6.15 -7.14 12.49
CA ARG A 40 -5.06 -7.84 11.78
C ARG A 40 -4.68 -9.17 12.44
N ALA A 41 -4.54 -9.20 13.76
CA ALA A 41 -4.18 -10.43 14.49
C ALA A 41 -5.22 -11.57 14.36
N SER A 42 -6.45 -11.24 13.97
CA SER A 42 -7.57 -12.19 13.86
C SER A 42 -8.02 -12.44 12.42
N ASP A 43 -7.53 -11.66 11.45
CA ASP A 43 -7.89 -11.78 10.04
C ASP A 43 -6.66 -12.17 9.21
N PRO A 44 -6.53 -13.45 8.81
CA PRO A 44 -5.33 -13.95 8.15
C PRO A 44 -5.09 -13.32 6.78
N VAL A 45 -6.13 -12.80 6.12
CA VAL A 45 -5.99 -12.11 4.82
C VAL A 45 -5.33 -10.74 5.00
N ILE A 46 -5.72 -10.02 6.06
CA ILE A 46 -5.11 -8.73 6.41
C ILE A 46 -3.68 -8.94 6.89
N GLU A 47 -3.43 -9.94 7.75
CA GLU A 47 -2.08 -10.25 8.20
C GLU A 47 -1.15 -10.57 7.03
N ASP A 48 -1.57 -11.47 6.13
CA ASP A 48 -0.76 -11.86 4.97
C ASP A 48 -0.36 -10.66 4.12
N PHE A 49 -1.34 -9.85 3.70
CA PHE A 49 -1.06 -8.67 2.88
C PHE A 49 -0.14 -7.66 3.56
N PHE A 50 -0.41 -7.31 4.83
CA PHE A 50 0.43 -6.33 5.53
C PHE A 50 1.80 -6.87 5.90
N SER A 51 1.96 -8.19 6.08
CA SER A 51 3.27 -8.82 6.26
C SER A 51 4.15 -8.68 5.01
N ILE A 52 3.56 -8.77 3.82
CA ILE A 52 4.25 -8.55 2.54
C ILE A 52 4.65 -7.08 2.40
N VAL A 53 3.73 -6.15 2.70
CA VAL A 53 4.01 -4.70 2.69
C VAL A 53 5.12 -4.33 3.69
N GLU A 54 5.22 -5.05 4.81
CA GLU A 54 6.22 -4.82 5.84
C GLU A 54 7.55 -5.53 5.62
N ASP A 55 7.65 -6.37 4.58
CA ASP A 55 8.89 -7.08 4.28
C ASP A 55 10.01 -6.07 3.98
N PRO A 56 11.15 -6.11 4.69
CA PRO A 56 12.24 -5.16 4.49
C PRO A 56 12.90 -5.26 3.10
N ARG A 57 12.61 -6.32 2.34
CA ARG A 57 13.08 -6.50 0.95
C ARG A 57 12.14 -5.85 -0.06
N LEU A 58 10.92 -5.48 0.33
CA LEU A 58 9.99 -4.79 -0.56
C LEU A 58 10.42 -3.33 -0.72
N THR A 59 10.72 -2.94 -1.96
CA THR A 59 11.17 -1.57 -2.26
C THR A 59 10.02 -0.67 -2.71
N PHE A 60 8.99 -1.24 -3.35
CA PHE A 60 7.84 -0.51 -3.87
C PHE A 60 6.56 -1.33 -3.78
N VAL A 61 5.45 -0.66 -3.51
CA VAL A 61 4.08 -1.14 -3.70
C VAL A 61 3.56 -0.51 -4.99
N ASN A 62 3.18 -1.34 -5.96
CA ASN A 62 2.52 -0.89 -7.17
C ASN A 62 1.01 -0.86 -6.94
N LEU A 63 0.42 0.35 -6.98
CA LEU A 63 -1.01 0.58 -6.72
C LEU A 63 -1.92 0.00 -7.80
N GLU A 64 -1.39 -0.28 -9.00
CA GLU A 64 -2.17 -0.81 -10.10
C GLU A 64 -2.23 -2.34 -10.12
N LEU A 65 -1.40 -3.04 -9.33
CA LEU A 65 -1.43 -4.50 -9.25
C LEU A 65 -2.80 -4.98 -8.79
N GLU A 66 -3.26 -6.07 -9.41
CA GLU A 66 -4.53 -6.70 -9.05
C GLU A 66 -4.55 -7.09 -7.57
N SER A 67 -3.44 -7.65 -7.05
CA SER A 67 -3.30 -7.98 -5.63
C SER A 67 -3.48 -6.78 -4.70
N THR A 68 -3.01 -5.58 -5.09
CA THR A 68 -3.19 -4.35 -4.32
C THR A 68 -4.65 -3.91 -4.35
N ARG A 69 -5.30 -4.00 -5.52
CA ARG A 69 -6.73 -3.68 -5.70
C ARG A 69 -7.62 -4.64 -4.90
N GLU A 70 -7.33 -5.93 -4.95
CA GLU A 70 -8.03 -6.97 -4.19
C GLU A 70 -7.87 -6.77 -2.68
N ALA A 71 -6.65 -6.46 -2.21
CA ALA A 71 -6.41 -6.17 -0.80
C ALA A 71 -7.24 -4.98 -0.32
N LEU A 72 -7.26 -3.87 -1.08
CA LEU A 72 -8.11 -2.72 -0.74
C LEU A 72 -9.61 -3.06 -0.82
N GLY A 73 -10.03 -3.83 -1.81
CA GLY A 73 -11.41 -4.33 -1.91
C GLY A 73 -11.80 -5.19 -0.71
N TYR A 74 -10.87 -5.98 -0.18
CA TYR A 74 -11.08 -6.75 1.04
C TYR A 74 -11.25 -5.84 2.26
N LEU A 75 -10.41 -4.81 2.41
CA LEU A 75 -10.56 -3.81 3.49
C LEU A 75 -11.92 -3.08 3.41
N VAL A 76 -12.41 -2.81 2.19
CA VAL A 76 -13.76 -2.26 1.98
C VAL A 76 -14.84 -3.24 2.40
N SER A 77 -14.72 -4.53 2.04
CA SER A 77 -15.67 -5.57 2.47
C SER A 77 -15.76 -5.72 4.00
N LYS A 78 -14.66 -5.37 4.71
CA LYS A 78 -14.57 -5.37 6.17
C LYS A 78 -14.99 -4.04 6.81
N SER A 79 -15.39 -3.06 6.00
CA SER A 79 -15.74 -1.70 6.46
C SER A 79 -14.60 -1.00 7.21
N LEU A 80 -13.34 -1.36 6.93
CA LEU A 80 -12.15 -0.72 7.48
C LEU A 80 -11.76 0.52 6.67
N VAL A 81 -12.16 0.55 5.41
CA VAL A 81 -11.96 1.65 4.45
C VAL A 81 -13.26 1.78 3.64
N SER A 82 -13.67 2.98 3.24
CA SER A 82 -14.84 3.16 2.36
C SER A 82 -14.49 2.86 0.90
N ALA A 83 -15.50 2.60 0.06
CA ALA A 83 -15.28 2.36 -1.37
C ALA A 83 -14.64 3.60 -2.05
N GLU A 84 -15.06 4.79 -1.67
CA GLU A 84 -14.50 6.07 -2.15
C GLU A 84 -13.04 6.22 -1.70
N ARG A 85 -12.75 5.87 -0.44
CA ARG A 85 -11.38 5.91 0.09
C ARG A 85 -10.46 4.93 -0.61
N SER A 86 -10.94 3.74 -0.97
CA SER A 86 -10.16 2.81 -1.77
C SER A 86 -9.75 3.41 -3.13
N ILE A 87 -10.63 4.19 -3.76
CA ILE A 87 -10.31 4.87 -5.03
C ILE A 87 -9.27 5.97 -4.80
N GLU A 88 -9.41 6.76 -3.74
CA GLU A 88 -8.43 7.80 -3.37
C GLU A 88 -7.03 7.21 -3.09
N ILE A 89 -6.97 6.07 -2.38
CA ILE A 89 -5.72 5.34 -2.09
C ILE A 89 -5.10 4.79 -3.38
N LEU A 90 -5.89 4.17 -4.26
CA LEU A 90 -5.41 3.66 -5.56
C LEU A 90 -4.91 4.78 -6.49
N ALA A 91 -5.41 6.00 -6.31
CA ALA A 91 -4.94 7.20 -7.02
C ALA A 91 -3.69 7.83 -6.39
N GLY A 92 -3.23 7.34 -5.23
CA GLY A 92 -2.07 7.88 -4.51
C GLY A 92 -2.31 9.25 -3.88
N VAL A 93 -3.56 9.61 -3.58
CA VAL A 93 -3.91 10.92 -3.03
C VAL A 93 -3.83 10.89 -1.50
N ILE A 94 -2.91 11.67 -0.93
CA ILE A 94 -2.76 11.86 0.52
C ILE A 94 -3.83 12.84 1.03
N LYS A 95 -4.40 12.56 2.20
CA LYS A 95 -5.26 13.49 2.95
C LYS A 95 -4.52 14.06 4.16
#